data_AF-A0A4V2XJ55-F1
#
_entry.id   AF-A0A4V2XJ55-F1
#
_cell.length_a   1.000
_cell.length_b   1.000
_cell.length_c   1.000
_cell.angle_alpha   90.00
_cell.angle_beta   90.00
_cell.angle_gamma   90.00
#
_symmetry.space_group_name_H-M   'P 1'
#
loop_
_entity.id
_entity.type
_entity.pdbx_description
1 polymer ?
#
loop_
_entity_poly.entity_id
_entity_poly.type
_entity_poly.pdbx_seq_one_letter_code
_entity_poly.pdbx_strand_id
1 'polypeptide(L)'
;MTFVVWGPGYGSAPPPSPQRGRDPYAGDPFTGAERDTRAMVAAAWWPTAPPQQRHHAIGGRMLVLPDGTWWLFGAWARWYRLHPSDGQWYLCPPPRTPAVRMAARPAQQGAGQVPNLPPHVVPAGPDFAYDPPSGLPFVGHGFATELTSRVRSTLESAAVLPAPDYPHRWPDFTSETPSTVAAAWGVMLWCSAAPAFDARLDAQMLDLWKPYRARPLPDVDGP
;
A
#
# COMPACT_ATOMS: atom_id res chain seq x y z
N MET A 1 -19.04 -14.17 -13.10
CA MET A 1 -18.22 -14.12 -11.88
C MET A 1 -16.82 -13.73 -12.30
N THR A 2 -16.45 -12.47 -12.09
CA THR A 2 -15.19 -11.91 -12.55
C THR A 2 -14.12 -12.20 -11.51
N PHE A 3 -13.18 -13.08 -11.84
CA PHE A 3 -12.03 -13.35 -10.99
C PHE A 3 -11.12 -12.13 -11.01
N VAL A 4 -11.01 -11.44 -9.87
CA VAL A 4 -10.03 -10.37 -9.70
C VAL A 4 -8.67 -11.04 -9.51
N VAL A 5 -7.88 -11.07 -10.58
CA VAL A 5 -6.47 -11.49 -10.54
C VAL A 5 -5.68 -10.38 -9.85
N TRP A 6 -5.35 -10.61 -8.58
CA TRP A 6 -4.46 -9.77 -7.80
C TRP A 6 -3.05 -10.36 -7.85
N GLY A 7 -2.10 -9.60 -8.41
CA GLY A 7 -0.69 -9.98 -8.50
C GLY A 7 0.21 -8.77 -8.23
N PRO A 8 1.35 -8.96 -7.54
CA PRO A 8 2.17 -7.86 -7.06
C PRO A 8 3.02 -7.20 -8.15
N GLY A 9 3.30 -5.91 -7.95
CA GLY A 9 4.01 -5.05 -8.90
C GLY A 9 5.50 -4.93 -8.58
N TYR A 10 6.27 -4.76 -9.65
CA TYR A 10 7.67 -4.33 -9.77
C TYR A 10 8.76 -5.31 -9.33
N GLY A 11 9.32 -6.01 -10.33
CA GLY A 11 10.74 -6.35 -10.36
C GLY A 11 11.59 -5.07 -10.46
N SER A 12 12.75 -5.12 -9.81
CA SER A 12 13.73 -4.06 -9.56
C SER A 12 14.40 -3.42 -10.78
N ALA A 13 13.69 -3.17 -11.87
CA ALA A 13 14.24 -2.36 -12.96
C ALA A 13 14.16 -0.88 -12.58
N PRO A 14 15.29 -0.13 -12.53
CA PRO A 14 15.23 1.31 -12.61
C PRO A 14 14.40 1.68 -13.86
N PRO A 15 13.57 2.72 -13.83
CA PRO A 15 12.99 3.23 -15.07
C PRO A 15 14.15 3.45 -16.06
N PRO A 16 14.01 3.04 -17.33
CA PRO A 16 15.05 3.29 -18.32
C PRO A 16 15.41 4.78 -18.26
N SER A 17 16.70 5.07 -18.13
CA SER A 17 17.23 6.43 -18.16
C SER A 17 16.52 7.21 -19.26
N PRO A 18 16.00 8.43 -19.00
CA PRO A 18 15.21 9.14 -19.99
C PRO A 18 16.04 9.29 -21.27
N GLN A 19 15.61 8.59 -22.32
CA GLN A 19 16.07 8.89 -23.66
C GLN A 19 15.75 10.38 -23.87
N ARG A 20 16.80 11.17 -24.12
CA ARG A 20 16.68 12.60 -24.41
C ARG A 20 15.65 12.79 -25.52
N GLY A 21 14.42 13.18 -25.13
CA GLY A 21 13.31 13.49 -26.03
C GLY A 21 12.05 12.68 -25.73
N ARG A 22 11.13 13.28 -24.97
CA ARG A 22 9.76 12.81 -24.62
C ARG A 22 9.67 11.62 -23.66
N ASP A 23 9.53 11.93 -22.37
CA ASP A 23 8.96 11.01 -21.38
C ASP A 23 7.45 10.84 -21.70
N PRO A 24 6.95 9.63 -22.00
CA PRO A 24 5.53 9.37 -22.29
C PRO A 24 4.62 9.64 -21.08
N TYR A 25 5.17 9.85 -19.88
CA TYR A 25 4.47 10.23 -18.66
C TYR A 25 4.69 11.70 -18.27
N ALA A 26 5.34 12.51 -19.13
CA ALA A 26 5.42 13.96 -18.96
C ALA A 26 4.01 14.57 -19.04
N GLY A 27 3.34 14.66 -17.89
CA GLY A 27 1.96 15.11 -17.76
C GLY A 27 0.99 14.10 -17.13
N ASP A 28 1.46 12.92 -16.69
CA ASP A 28 0.63 11.98 -15.91
C ASP A 28 0.19 12.62 -14.59
N PRO A 29 -1.12 12.83 -14.35
CA PRO A 29 -1.63 13.45 -13.12
C PRO A 29 -1.19 12.72 -11.86
N PHE A 30 -1.11 11.38 -11.88
CA PHE A 30 -0.67 10.60 -10.73
C PHE A 30 0.81 10.84 -10.43
N THR A 31 1.68 10.77 -11.43
CA THR A 31 3.12 11.07 -11.27
C THR A 31 3.35 12.52 -10.82
N GLY A 32 2.57 13.47 -11.36
CA GLY A 32 2.60 14.87 -10.94
C GLY A 32 2.21 15.04 -9.47
N ALA A 33 1.10 14.44 -9.03
CA ALA A 33 0.64 14.51 -7.65
C ALA A 33 1.64 13.87 -6.66
N GLU A 34 2.28 12.76 -7.02
CA GLU A 34 3.36 12.17 -6.20
C GLU A 34 4.52 13.15 -5.99
N ARG A 35 5.04 13.69 -7.09
CA ARG A 35 6.15 14.64 -7.07
C ARG A 35 5.81 15.89 -6.26
N ASP A 36 4.63 16.47 -6.51
CA ASP A 36 4.22 17.72 -5.89
C ASP A 36 3.89 17.54 -4.38
N THR A 37 3.46 16.34 -3.98
CA THR A 37 3.29 15.98 -2.57
C THR A 37 4.64 15.78 -1.89
N ARG A 38 5.58 15.07 -2.51
CA ARG A 38 6.94 14.90 -1.96
C ARG A 38 7.63 16.25 -1.76
N ALA A 39 7.53 17.15 -2.76
CA ALA A 39 8.06 18.50 -2.65
C ALA A 39 7.43 19.30 -1.50
N MET A 40 6.11 19.15 -1.30
CA MET A 40 5.40 19.79 -0.18
C MET A 40 5.86 19.26 1.17
N VAL A 41 5.95 17.94 1.33
CA VAL A 41 6.34 17.30 2.60
C VAL A 41 7.81 17.57 2.94
N ALA A 42 8.67 17.72 1.92
CA ALA A 42 10.08 18.10 2.09
C ALA A 42 10.29 19.58 2.46
N ALA A 43 9.25 20.43 2.37
CA ALA A 43 9.38 21.84 2.69
C ALA A 43 9.58 22.06 4.20
N ALA A 44 10.49 22.97 4.57
CA ALA A 44 10.87 23.21 5.96
C ALA A 44 9.71 23.61 6.89
N TRP A 45 8.64 24.17 6.35
CA TRP A 45 7.45 24.56 7.12
C TRP A 45 6.54 23.37 7.48
N TRP A 46 6.62 22.25 6.75
CA TRP A 46 5.69 21.11 6.89
C TRP A 46 5.67 20.49 8.28
N PRO A 47 6.82 20.16 8.91
CA PRO A 47 6.83 19.49 10.21
C PRO A 47 6.23 20.35 11.34
N THR A 48 6.35 21.67 11.23
CA THR A 48 5.86 22.64 12.22
C THR A 48 4.45 23.16 11.93
N ALA A 49 3.86 22.74 10.80
CA ALA A 49 2.57 23.25 10.35
C ALA A 49 1.41 22.76 11.25
N PRO A 50 0.49 23.65 11.66
CA PRO A 50 -0.75 23.26 12.32
C PRO A 50 -1.53 22.21 11.50
N PRO A 51 -2.23 21.26 12.15
CA PRO A 51 -2.96 20.21 11.44
C PRO A 51 -3.88 20.73 10.33
N GLN A 52 -4.66 21.79 10.59
CA GLN A 52 -5.57 22.36 9.58
C GLN A 52 -4.82 22.88 8.35
N GLN A 53 -3.65 23.50 8.52
CA GLN A 53 -2.82 23.97 7.41
C GLN A 53 -2.31 22.78 6.57
N ARG A 54 -1.90 21.69 7.22
CA ARG A 54 -1.49 20.46 6.52
C ARG A 54 -2.64 19.85 5.72
N HIS A 55 -3.83 19.76 6.32
CA HIS A 55 -5.04 19.24 5.64
C HIS A 55 -5.41 20.08 4.42
N HIS A 56 -5.36 21.41 4.55
CA HIS A 56 -5.64 22.30 3.43
C HIS A 56 -4.60 22.16 2.30
N ALA A 57 -3.31 22.14 2.65
CA ALA A 57 -2.23 22.04 1.68
C ALA A 57 -2.25 20.72 0.89
N ILE A 58 -2.54 19.60 1.56
CA ILE A 58 -2.64 18.30 0.88
C ILE A 58 -3.94 18.13 0.10
N GLY A 59 -5.05 18.74 0.55
CA GLY A 59 -6.33 18.70 -0.16
C GLY A 59 -6.24 19.20 -1.61
N GLY A 60 -5.36 20.17 -1.89
CA GLY A 60 -5.09 20.66 -3.25
C GLY A 60 -4.39 19.67 -4.19
N ARG A 61 -3.91 18.52 -3.68
CA ARG A 61 -3.17 17.48 -4.45
C ARG A 61 -3.99 16.22 -4.69
N MET A 62 -5.27 16.23 -4.31
CA MET A 62 -6.19 15.12 -4.56
C MET A 62 -6.52 15.04 -6.05
N LEU A 63 -6.73 13.81 -6.53
CA LEU A 63 -7.15 13.53 -7.89
C LEU A 63 -8.56 12.92 -7.89
N VAL A 64 -9.32 13.24 -8.92
CA VAL A 64 -10.63 12.62 -9.19
C VAL A 64 -10.62 11.99 -10.57
N LEU A 65 -11.08 10.75 -10.67
CA LEU A 65 -11.29 10.06 -11.94
C LEU A 65 -12.71 10.32 -12.49
N PRO A 66 -12.96 10.11 -13.79
CA PRO A 66 -14.29 10.30 -14.38
C PRO A 66 -15.39 9.43 -13.77
N ASP A 67 -15.02 8.31 -13.15
CA ASP A 67 -15.93 7.43 -12.41
C ASP A 67 -16.30 7.98 -11.01
N GLY A 68 -15.82 9.18 -10.66
CA GLY A 68 -16.06 9.83 -9.38
C GLY A 68 -15.19 9.33 -8.23
N THR A 69 -14.24 8.41 -8.49
CA THR A 69 -13.34 7.93 -7.44
C THR A 69 -12.28 8.98 -7.09
N TRP A 70 -12.05 9.14 -5.79
CA TRP A 70 -11.07 10.09 -5.26
C TRP A 70 -9.80 9.39 -4.84
N TRP A 71 -8.67 10.02 -5.16
CA TRP A 71 -7.34 9.49 -4.95
C TRP A 71 -6.45 10.54 -4.27
N LEU A 72 -5.58 10.07 -3.39
CA LEU A 72 -4.60 10.91 -2.71
C LEU A 72 -3.27 10.16 -2.58
N PHE A 73 -2.17 10.81 -2.93
CA PHE A 73 -0.86 10.37 -2.48
C PHE A 73 -0.59 11.01 -1.12
N GLY A 74 -0.57 10.19 -0.08
CA GLY A 74 -0.65 10.64 1.31
C GLY A 74 0.43 10.03 2.18
N ALA A 75 0.08 9.82 3.45
CA ALA A 75 0.97 9.26 4.46
C ALA A 75 1.75 8.04 3.97
N TRP A 76 2.97 7.87 4.48
CA TRP A 76 3.90 6.79 4.10
C TRP A 76 4.35 6.81 2.64
N ALA A 77 4.14 7.92 1.94
CA ALA A 77 4.34 8.04 0.51
C ALA A 77 3.61 6.89 -0.24
N ARG A 78 2.33 6.70 0.07
CA ARG A 78 1.45 5.69 -0.54
C ARG A 78 0.17 6.30 -1.09
N TRP A 79 -0.43 5.59 -2.04
CA TRP A 79 -1.72 5.94 -2.63
C TRP A 79 -2.87 5.46 -1.77
N TYR A 80 -3.85 6.34 -1.60
CA TYR A 80 -5.11 6.08 -0.94
C TYR A 80 -6.26 6.34 -1.91
N ARG A 81 -7.29 5.51 -1.82
CA ARG A 81 -8.55 5.68 -2.55
C ARG A 81 -9.70 5.82 -1.56
N LEU A 82 -10.55 6.82 -1.78
CA LEU A 82 -11.81 6.95 -1.05
C LEU A 82 -12.77 5.84 -1.49
N HIS A 83 -13.27 5.08 -0.54
CA HIS A 83 -14.27 4.05 -0.82
C HIS A 83 -15.68 4.65 -0.74
N PRO A 84 -16.51 4.48 -1.78
CA PRO A 84 -17.78 5.20 -1.90
C PRO A 84 -18.86 4.75 -0.91
N SER A 85 -18.77 3.54 -0.34
CA SER A 85 -19.82 3.00 0.54
C SER A 85 -19.70 3.42 2.01
N ASP A 86 -18.49 3.65 2.49
CA ASP A 86 -18.19 3.90 3.91
C ASP A 86 -17.46 5.25 4.13
N GLY A 87 -17.10 5.95 3.05
CA GLY A 87 -16.39 7.22 3.11
C GLY A 87 -14.98 7.11 3.68
N GLN A 88 -14.43 5.90 3.80
CA GLN A 88 -13.09 5.68 4.34
C GLN A 88 -12.02 5.70 3.25
N TRP A 89 -10.81 6.06 3.65
CA TRP A 89 -9.64 6.05 2.77
C TRP A 89 -8.83 4.78 2.98
N TYR A 90 -8.64 4.02 1.91
CA TYR A 90 -7.88 2.78 1.95
C TYR A 90 -6.62 2.87 1.11
N LEU A 91 -5.53 2.27 1.60
CA LEU A 91 -4.34 2.02 0.81
C LEU A 91 -4.73 1.24 -0.46
N CYS A 92 -4.39 1.80 -1.61
CA CYS A 92 -4.76 1.23 -2.90
C CYS A 92 -3.68 1.57 -3.92
N PRO A 93 -3.16 0.61 -4.71
CA PRO A 93 -2.24 0.95 -5.77
C PRO A 93 -2.90 1.93 -6.75
N PRO A 94 -2.14 2.87 -7.34
CA PRO A 94 -2.71 3.73 -8.36
C PRO A 94 -3.11 2.89 -9.59
N PRO A 95 -4.05 3.37 -10.42
CA PRO A 95 -4.41 2.69 -11.66
C PRO A 95 -3.18 2.39 -12.51
N ARG A 96 -3.12 1.17 -13.07
CA ARG A 96 -1.99 0.72 -13.92
C ARG A 96 -2.14 1.19 -15.37
N THR A 97 -3.37 1.36 -15.85
CA THR A 97 -3.66 1.71 -17.24
C THR A 97 -3.36 3.19 -17.48
N PRO A 98 -2.44 3.54 -18.41
CA PRO A 98 -2.10 4.95 -18.68
C PRO A 98 -3.31 5.80 -19.04
N ALA A 99 -4.23 5.29 -19.85
CA ALA A 99 -5.47 6.00 -20.21
C ALA A 99 -6.33 6.36 -18.99
N VAL A 100 -6.40 5.49 -17.97
CA VAL A 100 -7.13 5.77 -16.73
C VAL A 100 -6.41 6.85 -15.94
N ARG A 101 -5.08 6.77 -15.80
CA ARG A 101 -4.29 7.78 -15.10
C ARG A 101 -4.42 9.16 -15.74
N MET A 102 -4.32 9.23 -17.06
CA MET A 102 -4.43 10.46 -17.84
C MET A 102 -5.83 11.11 -17.79
N ALA A 103 -6.87 10.34 -17.46
CA ALA A 103 -8.23 10.86 -17.31
C ALA A 103 -8.46 11.56 -15.97
N ALA A 104 -7.53 11.42 -15.00
CA ALA A 104 -7.64 12.07 -13.71
C ALA A 104 -7.52 13.59 -13.82
N ARG A 105 -8.25 14.29 -12.95
CA ARG A 105 -8.18 15.75 -12.81
C ARG A 105 -7.86 16.14 -11.38
N PRO A 106 -7.15 17.25 -11.15
CA PRO A 106 -7.03 17.83 -9.82
C PRO A 106 -8.40 18.09 -9.20
N ALA A 107 -8.54 17.81 -7.90
CA ALA A 107 -9.77 18.03 -7.13
C ALA A 107 -10.35 19.44 -7.28
N GLN A 108 -9.48 20.45 -7.40
CA GLN A 108 -9.84 21.86 -7.59
C GLN A 108 -10.59 22.11 -8.92
N GLN A 109 -10.45 21.22 -9.89
CA GLN A 109 -11.10 21.28 -11.20
C GLN A 109 -12.32 20.34 -11.29
N GLY A 110 -12.57 19.54 -10.25
CA GLY A 110 -13.73 18.67 -10.13
C GLY A 110 -14.93 19.45 -9.59
N ALA A 111 -16.11 19.25 -10.17
CA ALA A 111 -17.35 19.94 -9.80
C ALA A 111 -17.97 19.47 -8.46
N GLY A 112 -17.17 18.89 -7.54
CA GLY A 112 -17.65 18.23 -6.33
C GLY A 112 -17.06 18.79 -5.04
N GLN A 113 -17.77 18.60 -3.94
CA GLN A 113 -17.26 18.90 -2.60
C GLN A 113 -16.03 18.04 -2.30
N VAL A 114 -14.91 18.68 -1.96
CA VAL A 114 -13.67 17.97 -1.61
C VAL A 114 -13.91 17.11 -0.35
N PRO A 115 -13.62 15.80 -0.39
CA PRO A 115 -13.82 14.91 0.76
C PRO A 115 -12.98 15.35 1.96
N ASN A 116 -13.49 15.11 3.16
CA ASN A 116 -12.70 15.30 4.38
C ASN A 116 -11.55 14.28 4.42
N LEU A 117 -10.38 14.75 4.85
CA LEU A 117 -9.19 13.91 4.99
C LEU A 117 -9.03 13.49 6.45
N PRO A 118 -9.10 12.18 6.76
CA PRO A 118 -8.82 11.71 8.11
C PRO A 118 -7.33 11.86 8.44
N PRO A 119 -6.95 12.02 9.73
CA PRO A 119 -5.55 12.26 10.10
C PRO A 119 -4.56 11.20 9.62
N HIS A 120 -4.99 9.93 9.48
CA HIS A 120 -4.12 8.82 9.10
C HIS A 120 -3.66 8.83 7.64
N VAL A 121 -4.28 9.63 6.76
CA VAL A 121 -3.84 9.78 5.37
C VAL A 121 -2.97 11.02 5.15
N VAL A 122 -2.88 11.91 6.14
CA VAL A 122 -2.10 13.14 6.04
C VAL A 122 -0.63 12.85 6.43
N PRO A 123 0.35 13.22 5.59
CA PRO A 123 1.76 13.01 5.89
C PRO A 123 2.19 13.66 7.21
N ALA A 124 3.00 12.93 7.97
CA ALA A 124 3.63 13.45 9.18
C ALA A 124 4.95 14.17 8.88
N GLY A 125 5.58 13.89 7.73
CA GLY A 125 6.95 14.31 7.40
C GLY A 125 7.90 13.11 7.41
N PRO A 126 8.24 12.55 8.59
CA PRO A 126 9.15 11.40 8.70
C PRO A 126 8.70 10.14 7.96
N ASP A 127 7.39 9.99 7.75
CA ASP A 127 6.79 8.90 6.97
C ASP A 127 7.13 8.95 5.47
N PHE A 128 7.64 10.09 4.96
CA PHE A 128 8.15 10.22 3.59
C PHE A 128 9.64 9.93 3.46
N ALA A 129 10.37 9.79 4.59
CA ALA A 129 11.80 9.47 4.58
C ALA A 129 12.08 7.98 4.29
N TYR A 130 11.04 7.14 4.25
CA TYR A 130 11.16 5.75 3.87
C TYR A 130 11.15 5.62 2.35
N ASP A 131 12.35 5.60 1.75
CA ASP A 131 12.48 5.06 0.41
C ASP A 131 12.07 3.58 0.42
N PRO A 132 11.29 3.12 -0.59
CA PRO A 132 11.06 1.69 -0.71
C PRO A 132 12.43 1.01 -0.81
N PRO A 133 12.72 0.00 0.04
CA PRO A 133 13.99 -0.69 -0.02
C PRO A 133 14.18 -1.24 -1.43
N SER A 134 15.41 -1.18 -1.95
CA SER A 134 15.75 -1.84 -3.21
C SER A 134 15.30 -3.30 -3.12
N GLY A 135 14.54 -3.77 -4.11
CA GLY A 135 14.11 -5.16 -4.15
C GLY A 135 15.34 -6.06 -4.04
N LEU A 136 15.41 -6.85 -2.98
CA LEU A 136 16.50 -7.76 -2.73
C LEU A 136 16.46 -8.91 -3.77
N PRO A 137 17.61 -9.52 -4.11
CA PRO A 137 17.63 -10.73 -4.91
C PRO A 137 16.77 -11.82 -4.26
N PHE A 138 16.13 -12.63 -5.10
CA PHE A 138 15.13 -13.63 -4.70
C PHE A 138 15.66 -14.72 -3.76
N VAL A 139 16.97 -14.98 -3.73
CA VAL A 139 17.59 -16.12 -3.05
C VAL A 139 18.72 -15.63 -2.15
N GLY A 140 18.82 -16.16 -0.93
CA GLY A 140 19.92 -15.92 0.00
C GLY A 140 19.84 -14.62 0.81
N HIS A 141 18.77 -13.84 0.67
CA HIS A 141 18.54 -12.63 1.46
C HIS A 141 17.35 -12.81 2.39
N GLY A 142 17.63 -12.86 3.69
CA GLY A 142 16.60 -12.91 4.73
C GLY A 142 15.92 -11.56 4.97
N PHE A 143 14.94 -11.56 5.87
CA PHE A 143 14.27 -10.33 6.29
C PHE A 143 15.07 -9.62 7.38
N ALA A 144 15.02 -8.29 7.38
CA ALA A 144 15.49 -7.51 8.53
C ALA A 144 14.75 -7.97 9.80
N THR A 145 15.48 -8.13 10.91
CA THR A 145 14.91 -8.64 12.16
C THR A 145 13.83 -7.72 12.72
N GLU A 146 13.99 -6.41 12.54
CA GLU A 146 13.01 -5.40 12.91
C GLU A 146 11.70 -5.56 12.11
N LEU A 147 11.79 -5.94 10.83
CA LEU A 147 10.62 -6.15 9.99
C LEU A 147 9.83 -7.38 10.46
N THR A 148 10.51 -8.53 10.63
CA THR A 148 9.84 -9.77 11.10
C THR A 148 9.25 -9.59 12.49
N SER A 149 9.92 -8.85 13.38
CA SER A 149 9.41 -8.51 14.71
C SER A 149 8.15 -7.66 14.65
N ARG A 150 8.10 -6.66 13.75
CA ARG A 150 6.91 -5.82 13.55
C ARG A 150 5.74 -6.62 12.96
N VAL A 151 6.00 -7.49 11.99
CA VAL A 151 4.97 -8.38 11.42
C VAL A 151 4.42 -9.31 12.50
N ARG A 152 5.29 -9.93 13.32
CA ARG A 152 4.89 -10.75 14.46
C ARG A 152 3.99 -9.98 15.44
N SER A 153 4.40 -8.79 15.88
CA SER A 153 3.61 -7.97 16.80
C SER A 153 2.26 -7.55 16.21
N THR A 154 2.21 -7.29 14.90
CA THR A 154 0.96 -6.96 14.19
C THR A 154 0.03 -8.17 14.15
N LEU A 155 0.59 -9.35 13.89
CA LEU A 155 -0.14 -10.61 13.86
C LEU A 155 -0.70 -10.99 15.23
N GLU A 156 0.11 -10.88 16.28
CA GLU A 156 -0.32 -11.09 17.67
C GLU A 156 -1.46 -10.13 18.04
N SER A 157 -1.34 -8.84 17.69
CA SER A 157 -2.40 -7.86 17.95
C SER A 157 -3.69 -8.19 17.17
N ALA A 158 -3.57 -8.66 15.93
CA ALA A 158 -4.73 -9.06 15.13
C ALA A 158 -5.39 -10.33 15.69
N ALA A 159 -4.60 -11.26 16.25
CA ALA A 159 -5.05 -12.53 16.79
C ALA A 159 -5.76 -12.43 18.16
N VAL A 160 -5.55 -11.34 18.90
CA VAL A 160 -6.24 -11.08 20.18
C VAL A 160 -7.76 -10.89 19.98
N LEU A 161 -8.20 -10.54 18.77
CA LEU A 161 -9.61 -10.31 18.49
C LEU A 161 -10.40 -11.63 18.41
N PRO A 162 -11.60 -11.69 18.99
CA PRO A 162 -12.40 -12.92 19.05
C PRO A 162 -12.90 -13.33 17.65
N ALA A 163 -12.56 -14.54 17.22
CA ALA A 163 -12.95 -15.07 15.91
C ALA A 163 -14.48 -15.05 15.62
N PRO A 164 -15.38 -15.29 16.59
CA PRO A 164 -16.82 -15.20 16.35
C PRO A 164 -17.29 -13.82 15.87
N ASP A 165 -16.64 -12.74 16.33
CA ASP A 165 -16.98 -11.35 15.95
C ASP A 165 -16.33 -10.95 14.61
N TYR A 166 -15.31 -11.71 14.18
CA TYR A 166 -14.54 -11.47 12.97
C TYR A 166 -14.50 -12.72 12.08
N PRO A 167 -15.63 -13.18 11.53
CA PRO A 167 -15.68 -14.39 10.73
C PRO A 167 -15.03 -14.21 9.34
N HIS A 168 -14.49 -15.30 8.78
CA HIS A 168 -14.01 -15.34 7.40
C HIS A 168 -14.46 -16.63 6.69
N ARG A 169 -14.27 -16.68 5.36
CA ARG A 169 -14.55 -17.87 4.53
C ARG A 169 -13.31 -18.43 3.83
N TRP A 170 -12.12 -17.99 4.22
CA TRP A 170 -10.88 -18.44 3.58
C TRP A 170 -10.52 -19.86 4.02
N PRO A 171 -10.32 -20.78 3.07
CA PRO A 171 -10.08 -22.20 3.39
C PRO A 171 -8.67 -22.48 3.94
N ASP A 172 -7.74 -21.53 3.80
CA ASP A 172 -6.36 -21.68 4.26
C ASP A 172 -6.19 -21.46 5.77
N PHE A 173 -7.21 -20.90 6.44
CA PHE A 173 -7.19 -20.54 7.87
C PHE A 173 -8.23 -21.36 8.66
N THR A 174 -7.92 -21.66 9.91
CA THR A 174 -8.86 -22.37 10.81
C THR A 174 -10.10 -21.53 11.09
N SER A 175 -11.19 -22.16 11.52
CA SER A 175 -12.39 -21.43 11.98
C SER A 175 -12.16 -20.62 13.26
N GLU A 176 -11.09 -20.90 14.00
CA GLU A 176 -10.69 -20.18 15.22
C GLU A 176 -9.82 -18.96 14.92
N THR A 177 -9.41 -18.79 13.67
CA THR A 177 -8.64 -17.64 13.22
C THR A 177 -9.57 -16.46 12.95
N PRO A 178 -9.37 -15.28 13.57
CA PRO A 178 -10.15 -14.10 13.23
C PRO A 178 -9.79 -13.57 11.83
N SER A 179 -10.76 -12.96 11.14
CA SER A 179 -10.59 -12.42 9.79
C SER A 179 -9.52 -11.32 9.70
N THR A 180 -9.15 -10.71 10.82
CA THR A 180 -8.05 -9.74 10.94
C THR A 180 -6.67 -10.38 10.71
N VAL A 181 -6.45 -11.60 11.21
CA VAL A 181 -5.23 -12.38 10.94
C VAL A 181 -5.18 -12.76 9.47
N ALA A 182 -6.29 -13.26 8.93
CA ALA A 182 -6.42 -13.57 7.53
C ALA A 182 -6.13 -12.32 6.67
N ALA A 183 -6.73 -11.18 6.99
CA ALA A 183 -6.47 -9.92 6.30
C ALA A 183 -4.99 -9.52 6.34
N ALA A 184 -4.30 -9.68 7.47
CA ALA A 184 -2.88 -9.38 7.58
C ALA A 184 -2.01 -10.25 6.65
N TRP A 185 -2.33 -11.55 6.51
CA TRP A 185 -1.69 -12.42 5.52
C TRP A 185 -1.95 -11.94 4.08
N GLY A 186 -3.20 -11.60 3.77
CA GLY A 186 -3.56 -11.06 2.46
C GLY A 186 -2.80 -9.77 2.13
N VAL A 187 -2.64 -8.88 3.10
CA VAL A 187 -1.86 -7.64 2.97
C VAL A 187 -0.37 -7.92 2.79
N MET A 188 0.19 -8.89 3.52
CA MET A 188 1.59 -9.29 3.33
C MET A 188 1.84 -9.78 1.90
N LEU A 189 1.02 -10.71 1.40
CA LEU A 189 1.11 -11.21 0.03
C LEU A 189 0.85 -10.12 -1.01
N TRP A 190 -0.01 -9.16 -0.68
CA TRP A 190 -0.27 -7.99 -1.51
C TRP A 190 0.96 -7.09 -1.65
N CYS A 191 1.68 -6.88 -0.55
CA CYS A 191 2.86 -6.03 -0.48
C CYS A 191 4.13 -6.70 -1.03
N SER A 192 4.19 -8.03 -1.10
CA SER A 192 5.36 -8.73 -1.63
C SER A 192 5.45 -8.55 -3.15
N ALA A 193 6.33 -7.68 -3.65
CA ALA A 193 6.54 -7.40 -5.09
C ALA A 193 6.71 -8.66 -5.96
N ALA A 194 7.26 -9.73 -5.37
CA ALA A 194 7.15 -11.10 -5.84
C ALA A 194 6.90 -12.01 -4.63
N PRO A 195 6.01 -13.01 -4.72
CA PRO A 195 5.71 -13.93 -3.63
C PRO A 195 6.77 -15.04 -3.48
N ALA A 196 8.02 -14.77 -3.90
CA ALA A 196 9.11 -15.73 -3.82
C ALA A 196 9.90 -15.47 -2.53
N PHE A 197 9.82 -16.42 -1.61
CA PHE A 197 10.63 -16.48 -0.39
C PHE A 197 11.69 -17.58 -0.58
N ASP A 198 12.87 -17.38 -0.01
CA ASP A 198 13.84 -18.46 0.10
C ASP A 198 13.31 -19.48 1.10
N ALA A 199 13.00 -20.70 0.64
CA ALA A 199 12.36 -21.73 1.48
C ALA A 199 13.18 -22.06 2.73
N ARG A 200 14.51 -21.86 2.68
CA ARG A 200 15.41 -22.04 3.83
C ARG A 200 15.22 -20.98 4.91
N LEU A 201 14.53 -19.89 4.61
CA LEU A 201 14.27 -18.73 5.47
C LEU A 201 12.79 -18.60 5.86
N ASP A 202 11.95 -19.60 5.55
CA ASP A 202 10.52 -19.64 5.86
C ASP A 202 10.21 -19.33 7.33
N ALA A 203 11.08 -19.82 8.23
CA ALA A 203 10.97 -19.58 9.67
C ALA A 203 10.90 -18.08 10.06
N GLN A 204 11.44 -17.19 9.24
CA GLN A 204 11.48 -15.75 9.52
C GLN A 204 10.14 -15.04 9.27
N MET A 205 9.32 -15.55 8.33
CA MET A 205 8.11 -14.86 7.89
C MET A 205 6.91 -15.80 7.73
N LEU A 206 7.08 -16.93 7.03
CA LEU A 206 6.01 -17.87 6.75
C LEU A 206 5.58 -18.65 8.00
N ASP A 207 6.52 -18.99 8.88
CA ASP A 207 6.23 -19.71 10.13
C ASP A 207 5.38 -18.91 11.12
N LEU A 208 5.36 -17.58 11.00
CA LEU A 208 4.49 -16.73 11.83
C LEU A 208 3.01 -17.11 11.68
N TRP A 209 2.63 -17.67 10.53
CA TRP A 209 1.26 -17.98 10.17
C TRP A 209 0.85 -19.42 10.51
N LYS A 210 1.81 -20.30 10.82
CA LYS A 210 1.58 -21.73 11.12
C LYS A 210 0.45 -21.97 12.13
N PRO A 211 0.37 -21.24 13.27
CA PRO A 211 -0.68 -21.48 14.26
C PRO A 211 -2.11 -21.22 13.77
N TYR A 212 -2.26 -20.39 12.73
CA TYR A 212 -3.56 -19.91 12.26
C TYR A 212 -4.09 -20.67 11.04
N ARG A 213 -3.23 -21.48 10.41
CA ARG A 213 -3.52 -22.16 9.15
C ARG A 213 -4.35 -23.42 9.36
N ALA A 214 -5.32 -23.65 8.48
CA ALA A 214 -6.06 -24.93 8.43
C ALA A 214 -5.24 -26.07 7.83
N ARG A 215 -4.18 -25.75 7.07
CA ARG A 215 -3.28 -26.71 6.44
C ARG A 215 -1.84 -26.26 6.62
N PRO A 216 -0.89 -27.17 6.87
CA PRO A 216 0.52 -26.81 6.89
C PRO A 216 0.91 -26.16 5.55
N LEU A 217 1.91 -25.27 5.57
CA LEU A 217 2.52 -24.83 4.32
C LEU A 217 3.19 -26.04 3.65
N PRO A 218 3.17 -26.13 2.31
CA PRO A 218 3.87 -27.19 1.61
C PRO A 218 5.35 -27.13 1.97
N ASP A 219 5.97 -28.29 2.20
CA ASP A 219 7.42 -28.36 2.30
C ASP A 219 7.98 -28.12 0.90
N VAL A 220 8.83 -27.10 0.76
CA VAL A 220 9.38 -26.70 -0.53
C VAL A 220 10.88 -26.91 -0.49
N ASP A 221 11.37 -27.94 -1.18
CA ASP A 221 12.79 -28.13 -1.40
C ASP A 221 13.24 -27.19 -2.52
N GLY A 222 13.78 -26.03 -2.16
CA GLY A 222 14.30 -25.08 -3.13
C GLY A 222 15.03 -23.88 -2.52
N PRO A 223 15.84 -23.16 -3.33
CA PRO A 223 16.12 -21.77 -3.03
C PRO A 223 14.87 -20.90 -3.18
#